data_AF-A0A929AZ57-F1
#
_entry.id   AF-A0A929AZ57-F1
#
_cell.length_a   1.000
_cell.length_b   1.000
_cell.length_c   1.000
_cell.angle_alpha   90.00
_cell.angle_beta   90.00
_cell.angle_gamma   90.00
#
_symmetry.space_group_name_H-M   'P 1'
#
loop_
_entity.id
_entity.type
_entity.pdbx_description
1 polymer ?
#
loop_
_entity_poly.entity_id
_entity_poly.type
_entity_poly.pdbx_seq_one_letter_code
_entity_poly.pdbx_strand_id
1 'polypeptide(L)' 'MDELSQPELLKKLKSSEREIRQNATEALWRIWYSQKGILGLELLRRAQTYLDLELILK' A
#
# COMPACT_ATOMS: atom_id res chain seq x y z
N MET A 1 1.61 21.40 -2.74
CA MET A 1 2.80 20.84 -2.07
C MET A 1 3.19 19.65 -2.92
N ASP A 2 4.32 19.72 -3.62
CA ASP A 2 4.74 18.62 -4.49
C ASP A 2 4.99 17.37 -3.65
N GLU A 3 4.36 16.27 -4.03
CA GLU A 3 4.57 14.98 -3.39
C GLU A 3 6.02 14.55 -3.63
N LEU A 4 6.76 14.29 -2.55
CA LEU A 4 8.15 13.87 -2.64
C LEU A 4 8.25 12.55 -3.40
N SER A 5 9.25 12.46 -4.26
CA SER A 5 9.52 11.25 -5.03
C SER A 5 9.96 10.09 -4.11
N GLN A 6 9.76 8.84 -4.54
CA GLN A 6 10.17 7.66 -3.77
C GLN A 6 11.67 7.69 -3.35
N PRO A 7 12.63 8.11 -4.21
CA PRO A 7 14.02 8.26 -3.79
C PRO A 7 14.23 9.29 -2.66
N GLU A 8 13.47 10.38 -2.64
CA GLU A 8 13.56 11.40 -1.60
C GLU A 8 12.98 10.90 -0.26
N LEU A 9 11.88 10.16 -0.32
CA LEU A 9 11.31 9.52 0.87
C LEU A 9 12.27 8.48 1.46
N LEU A 10 12.95 7.70 0.61
CA LEU A 10 13.98 6.75 1.05
C LEU A 10 15.19 7.45 1.70
N LYS A 11 15.55 8.66 1.26
CA LYS A 11 16.57 9.48 1.94
C LYS A 11 16.07 9.94 3.31
N LYS A 12 14.82 10.42 3.41
CA LYS A 12 14.22 10.88 4.67
C LYS A 12 14.08 9.79 5.73
N LEU A 13 13.92 8.52 5.33
CA LEU A 13 13.97 7.38 6.25
C LEU A 13 15.29 7.27 7.03
N LYS A 14 16.38 7.84 6.52
CA LYS A 14 17.71 7.82 7.17
C LYS A 14 17.93 9.00 8.13
N SER A 15 16.94 9.89 8.30
CA SER A 15 17.05 11.03 9.21
C SER A 15 17.22 10.58 10.67
N SER A 16 18.00 11.31 11.46
CA SER A 16 18.08 11.12 12.93
C SER A 16 16.78 11.55 13.64
N GLU A 17 16.02 12.46 13.03
CA GLU A 17 14.76 12.96 13.56
C GLU A 17 13.62 11.94 13.38
N ARG A 18 12.99 11.56 14.49
CA ARG A 18 11.91 10.56 14.50
C ARG A 18 10.73 10.98 13.65
N GLU A 19 10.35 12.25 13.70
CA GLU A 19 9.19 12.78 12.97
C GLU A 19 9.42 12.71 11.45
N ILE A 20 10.61 13.07 10.97
CA ILE A 20 10.96 12.96 9.55
C ILE A 20 10.89 11.51 9.08
N ARG A 21 11.38 10.54 9.88
CA ARG A 21 11.29 9.11 9.54
C ARG A 21 9.85 8.60 9.54
N GLN A 22 9.04 9.02 10.51
CA GLN A 22 7.64 8.63 10.61
C GLN A 22 6.86 9.11 9.37
N ASN A 23 7.01 10.38 9.01
CA ASN A 23 6.35 10.97 7.84
C ASN A 23 6.77 10.28 6.54
N ALA A 24 8.06 9.95 6.38
CA ALA A 24 8.55 9.21 5.23
C ALA A 24 8.01 7.77 5.18
N THR A 25 7.91 7.11 6.33
CA THR A 25 7.34 5.75 6.46
C THR A 25 5.89 5.73 6.00
N GLU A 26 5.07 6.67 6.48
CA GLU A 26 3.65 6.75 6.11
C GLU A 26 3.46 7.05 4.63
N ALA A 27 4.26 7.96 4.06
CA ALA A 27 4.20 8.28 2.64
C ALA A 27 4.57 7.07 1.77
N LEU A 28 5.63 6.34 2.12
CA LEU A 28 6.03 5.12 1.42
C LEU A 28 4.96 4.02 1.52
N TRP A 29 4.31 3.88 2.69
CA TRP A 29 3.19 2.94 2.84
C TRP A 29 2.00 3.30 1.96
N ARG A 30 1.65 4.58 1.85
CA ARG A 30 0.59 5.04 0.93
C ARG A 30 0.93 4.71 -0.53
N ILE A 31 2.17 4.96 -0.96
CA ILE A 31 2.64 4.64 -2.31
C ILE A 31 2.60 3.12 -2.57
N TRP A 32 3.11 2.32 -1.64
CA TRP A 32 3.09 0.87 -1.79
C TRP A 32 1.66 0.33 -1.84
N TYR A 33 0.78 0.84 -0.98
CA TYR A 33 -0.62 0.42 -0.93
C TYR A 33 -1.35 0.78 -2.24
N SER A 34 -1.15 1.97 -2.80
CA SER A 34 -1.78 2.35 -4.06
C SER A 34 -1.26 1.52 -5.24
N GLN A 35 0.04 1.19 -5.27
CA GLN A 35 0.65 0.43 -6.36
C GLN A 35 0.39 -1.09 -6.28
N LYS A 36 0.34 -1.66 -5.08
CA LYS A 36 0.35 -3.12 -4.85
C LYS A 36 -0.76 -3.59 -3.94
N GLY A 37 -1.08 -2.82 -2.90
CA GLY A 37 -2.14 -3.16 -1.95
C GLY A 37 -3.53 -3.26 -2.59
N ILE A 38 -3.91 -2.28 -3.41
CA ILE A 38 -5.21 -2.26 -4.10
C ILE A 38 -5.37 -3.48 -5.01
N LEU A 39 -4.37 -3.76 -5.85
CA LEU A 39 -4.39 -4.91 -6.76
C LEU A 39 -4.53 -6.23 -5.99
N GLY A 40 -3.75 -6.40 -4.90
CA GLY A 40 -3.86 -7.59 -4.05
C GLY A 40 -5.26 -7.74 -3.44
N LEU A 41 -5.82 -6.63 -2.94
CA LEU A 41 -7.17 -6.61 -2.37
C LEU A 41 -8.24 -6.95 -3.41
N GLU A 42 -8.13 -6.45 -4.63
CA GLU A 42 -9.04 -6.77 -5.73
C GLU A 42 -9.00 -8.25 -6.09
N LEU A 43 -7.80 -8.84 -6.18
CA LEU A 43 -7.63 -10.27 -6.46
C LEU A 43 -8.24 -11.14 -5.35
N LEU A 44 -8.04 -10.77 -4.09
CA LEU A 44 -8.66 -11.45 -2.95
C LEU A 44 -10.18 -11.37 -3.00
N ARG A 45 -10.74 -10.20 -3.31
CA ARG A 45 -12.19 -10.03 -3.47
C ARG A 45 -12.74 -10.91 -4.60
N ARG A 46 -12.07 -10.97 -5.74
CA ARG A 46 -12.47 -11.84 -6.86
C ARG A 46 -12.43 -13.31 -6.48
N ALA A 47 -11.37 -13.76 -5.80
CA ALA A 47 -11.26 -15.13 -5.31
C ALA A 47 -12.41 -15.47 -4.36
N GLN A 48 -12.76 -14.56 -3.43
CA GLN A 48 -13.89 -14.75 -2.52
C GLN A 48 -15.21 -14.85 -3.29
N THR A 49 -15.46 -13.98 -4.27
CA THR A 49 -16.66 -14.05 -5.11
C THR A 49 -16.79 -15.40 -5.80
N TYR A 50 -15.70 -15.97 -6.34
CA TYR A 50 -15.75 -17.30 -6.96
C TYR A 50 -16.10 -18.41 -5.97
N LEU A 51 -15.54 -18.36 -4.76
CA LEU A 51 -15.88 -19.33 -3.70
C LEU A 51 -17.35 -19.22 -3.30
N ASP A 52 -17.85 -18.01 -3.10
CA ASP A 52 -19.23 -17.77 -2.71
C ASP A 52 -20.21 -18.25 -3.79
N LEU A 53 -19.88 -18.03 -5.07
CA LEU A 53 -20.69 -18.53 -6.20
C LEU A 53 -20.70 -20.06 -6.28
N GLU A 54 -19.56 -20.72 -6.07
CA GLU A 54 -19.49 -22.19 -6.04
C GLU A 54 -20.32 -22.77 -4.88
N LEU A 55 -20.37 -22.08 -3.74
CA LEU A 55 -21.17 -22.47 -2.58
C LEU A 55 -22.68 -22.25 -2.78
N ILE A 56 -23.09 -21.29 -3.60
CA ILE A 56 -24.51 -21.00 -3.90
C ILE A 56 -25.09 -21.98 -4.94
N LEU A 57 -24.24 -22.55 -5.79
CA LEU A 57 -24.66 -23.45 -6.88
C LEU A 57 -24.65 -24.95 -6.51
N LYS A 58 -24.36 -25.29 -5.24
CA LYS A 58 -24.44 -26.63 -4.67
C LYS A 58 -25.68 -26.78 -3.78
#